data_AF-A0A917CKK9-F1
#
_entry.id   AF-A0A917CKK9-F1
#
_cell.length_a   1.000
_cell.length_b   1.000
_cell.length_c   1.000
_cell.angle_alpha   90.00
_cell.angle_beta   90.00
_cell.angle_gamma   90.00
#
_symmetry.space_group_name_H-M   'P 1'
#
loop_
_entity.id
_entity.type
_entity.pdbx_description
1 polymer ?
#
loop_
_entity_poly.entity_id
_entity_poly.type
_entity_poly.pdbx_seq_one_letter_code
_entity_poly.pdbx_strand_id
1 'polypeptide(L)'
;MSRILTCELRFNGAELPTLAAALAALCAPSDGADLQRLLAELGSEHGLSLAFEPDDWLRAFRREHPDMPAAPGKIAVGAFWTALREDNGQWVLSLTGATGSISDALVESPAVRAALHALAESVHGRLQLVDEWQDSLPF
;
A
#
# COMPACT_ATOMS: atom_id res chain seq x y z
N MET A 1 -14.47 -5.81 16.25
CA MET A 1 -13.00 -5.87 16.39
C MET A 1 -12.42 -5.21 15.16
N SER A 2 -11.43 -4.35 15.34
CA SER A 2 -10.68 -3.75 14.23
C SER A 2 -9.79 -4.86 13.63
N ARG A 3 -10.06 -5.28 12.39
CA ARG A 3 -9.25 -6.30 11.69
C ARG A 3 -8.05 -5.61 11.06
N ILE A 4 -6.84 -6.10 11.32
CA ILE A 4 -5.67 -5.66 10.56
C ILE A 4 -5.57 -6.47 9.28
N LEU A 5 -5.37 -5.76 8.16
CA LEU A 5 -5.23 -6.35 6.84
C LEU A 5 -3.93 -5.93 6.19
N THR A 6 -3.33 -6.88 5.47
CA THR A 6 -2.13 -6.72 4.68
C THR A 6 -2.45 -7.03 3.23
N CYS A 7 -2.19 -6.07 2.34
CA CYS A 7 -2.13 -6.33 0.92
C CYS A 7 -0.71 -6.81 0.56
N GLU A 8 -0.57 -8.03 0.05
CA GLU A 8 0.70 -8.54 -0.46
C GLU A 8 0.70 -8.55 -1.99
N LEU A 9 1.73 -7.93 -2.58
CA LEU A 9 2.03 -7.98 -4.00
C LEU A 9 3.24 -8.88 -4.23
N ARG A 10 3.01 -10.00 -4.92
CA ARG A 10 4.04 -10.96 -5.34
C ARG A 10 4.44 -10.70 -6.79
N PHE A 11 5.74 -10.55 -7.06
CA PHE A 11 6.26 -10.21 -8.39
C PHE A 11 7.67 -10.74 -8.63
N ASN A 12 8.17 -10.64 -9.86
CA ASN A 12 9.54 -11.04 -10.22
C ASN A 12 10.53 -9.94 -9.83
N GLY A 13 11.66 -10.29 -9.21
CA GLY A 13 12.69 -9.32 -8.79
C GLY A 13 13.26 -8.45 -9.91
N ALA A 14 13.23 -8.93 -11.17
CA ALA A 14 13.62 -8.11 -12.32
C ALA A 14 12.75 -6.85 -12.50
N GLU A 15 11.53 -6.85 -11.95
CA GLU A 15 10.57 -5.74 -12.04
C GLU A 15 10.72 -4.72 -10.91
N LEU A 16 11.70 -4.89 -10.00
CA LEU A 16 11.89 -3.99 -8.85
C LEU A 16 12.03 -2.51 -9.24
N PRO A 17 12.75 -2.12 -10.32
CA PRO A 17 12.78 -0.72 -10.76
C PRO A 17 11.40 -0.19 -11.19
N THR A 18 10.61 -1.03 -11.85
CA THR A 18 9.24 -0.68 -12.27
C THR A 18 8.33 -0.51 -11.05
N LEU A 19 8.42 -1.42 -10.07
CA LEU A 19 7.71 -1.30 -8.80
C LEU A 19 8.07 0.01 -8.09
N ALA A 20 9.36 0.32 -7.97
CA ALA A 20 9.84 1.50 -7.28
C ALA A 20 9.27 2.80 -7.89
N ALA A 21 9.24 2.89 -9.23
CA ALA A 21 8.66 4.03 -9.93
C ALA A 21 7.13 4.14 -9.72
N ALA A 22 6.41 3.02 -9.82
CA ALA A 22 4.97 2.99 -9.63
C ALA A 22 4.57 3.30 -8.17
N LEU A 23 5.30 2.76 -7.19
CA LEU A 23 5.09 3.04 -5.78
C LEU A 23 5.42 4.50 -5.44
N ALA A 24 6.48 5.06 -6.00
CA ALA A 24 6.81 6.49 -5.85
C ALA A 24 5.69 7.42 -6.34
N ALA A 25 4.95 7.04 -7.39
CA ALA A 25 3.81 7.80 -7.89
C ALA A 25 2.57 7.75 -6.96
N LEU A 26 2.53 6.76 -6.07
CA LEU A 26 1.50 6.61 -5.04
C LEU A 26 1.91 7.23 -3.70
N CYS A 27 3.21 7.35 -3.40
CA CYS A 27 3.65 7.93 -2.12
C CYS A 27 3.19 9.39 -1.95
N ALA A 28 2.81 9.73 -0.72
CA ALA A 28 2.65 11.13 -0.34
C ALA A 28 4.00 11.87 -0.44
N PRO A 29 4.01 13.18 -0.73
CA PRO A 29 5.25 13.94 -0.97
C PRO A 29 6.29 13.87 0.17
N SER A 30 5.87 13.59 1.40
CA SER A 30 6.73 13.50 2.58
C SER A 30 7.57 12.23 2.65
N ASP A 31 7.22 11.18 1.90
CA ASP A 31 7.68 9.81 2.21
C ASP A 31 8.78 9.32 1.25
N GLY A 32 9.37 10.22 0.46
CA GLY A 32 10.44 9.88 -0.49
C GLY A 32 11.67 9.24 0.17
N ALA A 33 12.03 9.67 1.38
CA ALA A 33 13.17 9.12 2.13
C ALA A 33 12.86 7.74 2.74
N ASP A 34 11.63 7.49 3.18
CA ASP A 34 11.18 6.19 3.66
C ASP A 34 11.08 5.18 2.52
N LEU A 35 10.60 5.60 1.34
CA LEU A 35 10.58 4.76 0.14
C LEU A 35 12.00 4.36 -0.30
N GLN A 36 12.95 5.30 -0.28
CA GLN A 36 14.35 4.99 -0.62
C GLN A 36 14.96 3.98 0.37
N ARG A 37 14.65 4.10 1.67
CA ARG A 37 15.10 3.15 2.69
C ARG A 37 14.47 1.77 2.49
N LEU A 38 13.16 1.70 2.25
CA LEU A 38 12.45 0.46 1.94
C LEU A 38 13.10 -0.31 0.78
N LEU A 39 13.49 0.39 -0.28
CA LEU A 39 14.11 -0.22 -1.47
C LEU A 39 15.57 -0.64 -1.23
N ALA A 40 16.25 -0.03 -0.26
CA ALA A 40 17.64 -0.33 0.09
C ALA A 40 17.78 -1.41 1.18
N GLU A 41 16.80 -1.51 2.07
CA GLU A 41 16.85 -2.35 3.28
C GLU A 41 15.83 -3.49 3.19
N LEU A 42 16.25 -4.62 2.62
CA LEU A 42 15.40 -5.81 2.50
C LEU A 42 15.02 -6.36 3.87
N GLY A 43 13.73 -6.62 4.05
CA GLY A 43 13.16 -7.12 5.30
C GLY A 43 12.95 -6.05 6.38
N SER A 44 13.31 -4.80 6.13
CA SER A 44 12.93 -3.67 7.00
C SER A 44 11.48 -3.25 6.74
N GLU A 45 10.81 -2.81 7.80
CA GLU A 45 9.48 -2.24 7.74
C GLU A 45 9.55 -0.72 7.84
N HIS A 46 8.85 -0.02 6.94
CA HIS A 46 8.78 1.43 6.89
C HIS A 46 7.32 1.88 6.77
N GLY A 47 6.95 2.95 7.47
CA GLY A 47 5.63 3.56 7.33
C GLY A 47 5.56 4.41 6.07
N LEU A 48 4.66 4.08 5.15
CA LEU A 48 4.38 4.88 3.96
C LEU A 48 2.93 5.36 3.95
N SER A 49 2.73 6.65 3.75
CA SER A 49 1.43 7.22 3.41
C SER A 49 1.26 7.20 1.90
N LEU A 50 0.12 6.67 1.44
CA LEU A 50 -0.18 6.55 0.01
C LEU A 50 -1.33 7.48 -0.36
N ALA A 51 -1.22 8.16 -1.49
CA ALA A 51 -2.17 9.14 -2.00
C ALA A 51 -2.93 8.60 -3.22
N PHE A 52 -4.26 8.58 -3.09
CA PHE A 52 -5.17 7.98 -4.06
C PHE A 52 -6.12 9.01 -4.66
N GLU A 53 -6.70 8.68 -5.81
CA GLU A 53 -7.82 9.44 -6.36
C GLU A 53 -9.00 9.43 -5.39
N PRO A 54 -9.76 10.54 -5.28
CA PRO A 54 -10.81 10.65 -4.28
C PRO A 54 -12.07 9.89 -4.69
N ASP A 55 -12.49 8.92 -3.86
CA ASP A 55 -13.81 8.29 -3.90
C ASP A 55 -14.65 8.66 -2.66
N ASP A 56 -15.90 8.19 -2.59
CA ASP A 56 -16.82 8.52 -1.51
C ASP A 56 -16.31 8.06 -0.13
N TRP A 57 -15.66 6.89 -0.09
CA TRP A 57 -15.10 6.34 1.14
C TRP A 57 -13.92 7.20 1.62
N LEU A 58 -12.97 7.51 0.73
CA LEU A 58 -11.81 8.35 1.05
C LEU A 58 -12.22 9.78 1.44
N ARG A 59 -13.30 10.31 0.86
CA ARG A 59 -13.87 11.62 1.27
C ARG A 59 -14.50 11.56 2.66
N ALA A 60 -15.11 10.44 3.06
CA ALA A 60 -15.60 10.25 4.42
C ALA A 60 -14.42 10.12 5.40
N PHE A 61 -13.47 9.25 5.09
CA PHE A 61 -12.25 9.05 5.85
C PHE A 61 -11.48 10.36 6.09
N ARG A 62 -11.30 11.20 5.06
CA ARG A 62 -10.66 12.52 5.21
C ARG A 62 -11.43 13.48 6.12
N ARG A 63 -12.76 13.41 6.17
CA ARG A 63 -13.56 14.25 7.08
C ARG A 63 -13.35 13.85 8.54
N GLU A 64 -13.12 12.57 8.80
CA GLU A 64 -12.83 12.02 10.12
C GLU A 64 -11.36 12.23 10.53
N HIS A 65 -10.47 12.32 9.54
CA HIS A 65 -9.03 12.51 9.73
C HIS A 65 -8.51 13.77 8.98
N PRO A 66 -8.91 14.98 9.41
CA PRO A 66 -8.58 16.22 8.68
C PRO A 66 -7.08 16.55 8.66
N ASP A 67 -6.30 15.98 9.59
CA ASP A 67 -4.87 16.24 9.75
C ASP A 67 -3.99 15.43 8.79
N MET A 68 -4.58 14.54 7.98
CA MET A 68 -3.79 13.72 7.05
C MET A 68 -3.19 14.57 5.91
N PRO A 69 -1.97 14.23 5.46
CA PRO A 69 -1.33 14.92 4.35
C PRO A 69 -2.22 14.99 3.12
N ALA A 70 -2.26 16.12 2.44
CA ALA A 70 -3.00 16.30 1.20
C ALA A 70 -2.03 16.47 0.03
N ALA A 71 -2.17 15.65 -1.00
CA ALA A 71 -1.62 15.93 -2.32
C ALA A 71 -2.69 16.64 -3.17
N PRO A 72 -2.34 17.59 -4.06
CA PRO A 72 -3.31 18.25 -4.92
C PRO A 72 -4.14 17.24 -5.71
N GLY A 73 -5.46 17.30 -5.57
CA GLY A 73 -6.40 16.39 -6.25
C GLY A 73 -6.53 14.98 -5.66
N LYS A 74 -5.69 14.60 -4.69
CA LYS A 74 -5.66 13.26 -4.08
C LYS A 74 -5.99 13.29 -2.58
N ILE A 75 -6.27 12.12 -2.02
CA ILE A 75 -6.45 11.92 -0.57
C ILE A 75 -5.39 10.91 -0.10
N ALA A 76 -4.57 11.31 0.88
CA ALA A 76 -3.62 10.38 1.49
C ALA A 76 -4.32 9.52 2.55
N VAL A 77 -3.95 8.25 2.57
CA VAL A 77 -4.26 7.30 3.64
C VAL A 77 -2.95 7.07 4.40
N GLY A 78 -2.98 7.38 5.70
CA GLY A 78 -1.81 7.33 6.59
C GLY A 78 -1.25 5.92 6.82
N ALA A 79 -0.05 5.90 7.40
CA ALA A 79 0.97 4.84 7.35
C ALA A 79 0.47 3.40 7.13
N PHE A 80 0.70 2.90 5.92
CA PHE A 80 0.86 1.48 5.69
C PHE A 80 2.24 1.06 6.19
N TRP A 81 2.28 0.10 7.10
CA TRP A 81 3.50 -0.61 7.43
C TRP A 81 3.93 -1.43 6.22
N THR A 82 5.01 -1.00 5.60
CA THR A 82 5.45 -1.49 4.30
C THR A 82 6.75 -2.25 4.43
N ALA A 83 6.79 -3.48 3.93
CA ALA A 83 8.00 -4.29 3.91
C ALA A 83 8.22 -4.90 2.53
N LEU A 84 9.49 -5.00 2.13
CA LEU A 84 9.91 -5.64 0.90
C LEU A 84 10.82 -6.82 1.24
N ARG A 85 10.44 -8.03 0.84
CA ARG A 85 11.19 -9.26 1.12
C ARG A 85 11.25 -10.20 -0.08
N GLU A 86 12.26 -11.05 -0.10
CA GLU A 86 12.30 -12.20 -1.00
C GLU A 86 11.64 -13.41 -0.32
N ASP A 87 10.79 -14.13 -1.07
CA ASP A 87 10.08 -15.34 -0.64
C ASP A 87 10.05 -16.33 -1.80
N ASN A 88 10.75 -17.46 -1.64
CA ASN A 88 10.79 -18.56 -2.62
C ASN A 88 11.13 -18.14 -4.05
N GLY A 89 12.09 -17.22 -4.21
CA GLY A 89 12.53 -16.71 -5.52
C GLY A 89 11.59 -15.68 -6.15
N GLN A 90 10.59 -15.21 -5.41
CA GLN A 90 9.77 -14.06 -5.77
C GLN A 90 9.97 -12.93 -4.77
N TRP A 91 9.64 -11.72 -5.18
CA TRP A 91 9.62 -10.57 -4.30
C TRP A 91 8.21 -10.32 -3.80
N VAL A 92 8.10 -9.92 -2.53
CA VAL A 92 6.85 -9.63 -1.85
C VAL A 92 6.92 -8.22 -1.28
N LEU A 93 6.08 -7.33 -1.80
CA LEU A 93 5.76 -6.06 -1.16
C LEU A 93 4.54 -6.28 -0.28
N SER A 94 4.67 -6.03 1.03
CA SER A 94 3.55 -6.06 1.98
C SER A 94 3.14 -4.64 2.33
N LEU A 95 1.85 -4.34 2.29
CA LEU A 95 1.24 -3.07 2.70
C LEU A 95 0.20 -3.36 3.79
N THR A 96 0.60 -3.24 5.05
CA THR A 96 -0.25 -3.54 6.21
C THR A 96 -0.86 -2.26 6.75
N GLY A 97 -2.18 -2.22 6.92
CA GLY A 97 -2.83 -1.07 7.53
C GLY A 97 -2.40 -0.89 8.99
N ALA A 98 -1.83 0.28 9.34
CA ALA A 98 -1.43 0.53 10.74
C ALA A 98 -2.63 0.61 11.72
N THR A 99 -3.84 0.79 11.20
CA THR A 99 -5.09 0.81 11.97
C THR A 99 -6.17 0.01 11.23
N GLY A 100 -7.28 -0.25 11.94
CA GLY A 100 -8.49 -0.80 11.32
C GLY A 100 -9.03 0.08 10.20
N SER A 101 -9.09 1.40 10.40
CA SER A 101 -9.60 2.30 9.37
C SER A 101 -8.73 2.32 8.11
N ILE A 102 -7.41 2.16 8.23
CA ILE A 102 -6.52 2.01 7.07
C ILE A 102 -6.71 0.63 6.42
N SER A 103 -6.94 -0.41 7.22
CA SER A 103 -7.25 -1.75 6.73
C SER A 103 -8.59 -1.77 5.97
N ASP A 104 -9.59 -1.04 6.45
CA ASP A 104 -10.88 -0.86 5.79
C ASP A 104 -10.70 -0.17 4.43
N ALA A 105 -9.72 0.72 4.27
CA ALA A 105 -9.43 1.34 2.98
C ALA A 105 -9.05 0.30 1.89
N LEU A 106 -8.37 -0.79 2.27
CA LEU A 106 -8.00 -1.87 1.35
C LEU A 106 -9.23 -2.63 0.81
N VAL A 107 -10.32 -2.64 1.58
CA VAL A 107 -11.55 -3.39 1.24
C VAL A 107 -12.61 -2.47 0.65
N GLU A 108 -12.80 -1.30 1.24
CA GLU A 108 -13.97 -0.45 0.98
C GLU A 108 -13.73 0.57 -0.13
N SER A 109 -12.51 1.10 -0.27
CA SER A 109 -12.20 2.15 -1.27
C SER A 109 -11.91 1.56 -2.66
N PRO A 110 -12.78 1.79 -3.68
CA PRO A 110 -12.49 1.37 -5.04
C PRO A 110 -11.23 2.02 -5.61
N ALA A 111 -10.92 3.26 -5.22
CA ALA A 111 -9.73 3.96 -5.70
C ALA A 111 -8.43 3.33 -5.15
N VAL A 112 -8.41 2.94 -3.87
CA VAL A 112 -7.29 2.20 -3.27
C VAL A 112 -7.10 0.87 -3.99
N ARG A 113 -8.17 0.07 -4.15
CA ARG A 113 -8.09 -1.21 -4.85
C ARG A 113 -7.61 -1.06 -6.29
N ALA A 114 -8.14 -0.08 -7.03
CA ALA A 114 -7.74 0.18 -8.41
C ALA A 114 -6.26 0.58 -8.52
N ALA A 115 -5.76 1.41 -7.60
CA ALA A 115 -4.35 1.78 -7.56
C ALA A 115 -3.44 0.58 -7.26
N LEU A 116 -3.84 -0.29 -6.34
CA LEU A 116 -3.09 -1.51 -6.02
C LEU A 116 -3.12 -2.51 -7.19
N HIS A 117 -4.25 -2.66 -7.88
CA HIS A 117 -4.32 -3.44 -9.12
C HIS A 117 -3.40 -2.88 -10.21
N ALA A 118 -3.41 -1.57 -10.43
CA ALA A 118 -2.51 -0.92 -11.40
C ALA A 118 -1.03 -1.14 -11.02
N LEU A 119 -0.70 -1.09 -9.72
CA LEU A 119 0.64 -1.41 -9.23
C LEU A 119 1.01 -2.86 -9.57
N ALA A 120 0.11 -3.81 -9.33
CA ALA A 120 0.34 -5.21 -9.64
C ALA A 120 0.48 -5.48 -11.14
N GLU A 121 -0.38 -4.88 -11.97
CA GLU A 121 -0.31 -4.96 -13.42
C GLU A 121 1.02 -4.43 -13.94
N SER A 122 1.54 -3.33 -13.36
CA SER A 122 2.81 -2.72 -13.79
C SER A 122 4.02 -3.66 -13.65
N VAL A 123 3.95 -4.65 -12.76
CA VAL A 123 5.04 -5.60 -12.48
C VAL A 123 4.66 -7.05 -12.78
N HIS A 124 3.57 -7.26 -13.54
CA HIS A 124 3.01 -8.58 -13.83
C HIS A 124 2.81 -9.46 -12.56
N GLY A 125 2.48 -8.79 -11.46
CA GLY A 125 2.39 -9.38 -10.14
C GLY A 125 1.00 -9.90 -9.80
N ARG A 126 0.88 -10.47 -8.61
CA ARG A 126 -0.36 -10.98 -8.05
C ARG A 126 -0.60 -10.36 -6.68
N LEU A 127 -1.81 -9.85 -6.48
CA LEU A 127 -2.28 -9.35 -5.20
C LEU A 127 -2.95 -10.45 -4.41
N GLN A 128 -2.79 -10.38 -3.10
CA GLN A 128 -3.58 -11.11 -2.14
C GLN A 128 -3.82 -10.23 -0.92
N LEU A 129 -4.98 -10.38 -0.31
CA LEU A 129 -5.25 -9.78 0.99
C LEU A 129 -5.03 -10.86 2.06
N VAL A 130 -4.31 -10.51 3.11
CA VAL A 130 -3.99 -11.40 4.23
C VAL A 130 -4.46 -10.72 5.50
N ASP A 131 -5.08 -11.46 6.41
CA ASP A 131 -5.43 -10.92 7.72
C ASP A 131 -4.38 -11.21 8.80
N GLU A 132 -4.63 -10.70 10.00
CA GLU A 132 -3.78 -10.90 11.18
C GLU A 132 -3.56 -12.38 11.58
N TRP A 133 -4.40 -13.31 11.09
CA TRP A 133 -4.29 -14.75 11.32
C TRP A 133 -3.58 -15.49 10.18
N GLN A 134 -3.06 -14.76 9.19
CA GLN A 134 -2.43 -15.27 7.97
C GLN A 134 -3.40 -15.98 7.01
N ASP A 135 -4.71 -15.75 7.17
CA ASP A 135 -5.70 -16.28 6.26
C ASP A 135 -5.74 -15.43 4.98
N SER A 136 -5.62 -16.10 3.83
CA SER A 136 -5.70 -15.47 2.53
C SER A 136 -7.14 -15.20 2.14
N LEU A 137 -7.41 -13.98 1.70
CA LEU A 137 -8.71 -13.52 1.23
C LEU A 137 -8.60 -13.10 -0.24
N PRO A 138 -9.68 -13.23 -1.02
CA PRO A 138 -9.73 -12.61 -2.33
C PRO A 138 -9.53 -11.09 -2.19
N PHE A 139 -8.65 -10.56 -3.03
CA PHE A 139 -8.42 -9.12 -3.18
C PHE A 139 -9.44 -8.53 -4.17
#